data_AF-A0A2V7V5X3-F1
#
_entry.id   AF-A0A2V7V5X3-F1
#
_cell.length_a   1.000
_cell.length_b   1.000
_cell.length_c   1.000
_cell.angle_alpha   90.00
_cell.angle_beta   90.00
_cell.angle_gamma   90.00
#
_symmetry.space_group_name_H-M   'P 1'
#
loop_
_entity.id
_entity.type
_entity.pdbx_description
1 polymer ?
#
loop_
_entity_poly.entity_id
_entity_poly.type
_entity_poly.pdbx_seq_one_letter_code
_entity_poly.pdbx_strand_id
1 'polypeptide(L)'
;RVKDYEEDVDKAATVRDSVVIPALEAGRLVVLDFSGLRAATQSFIHALMYRVFRDGRNVEFVLSIAGADEASQEAIRAVAAYAQVKGEQ
;
A
#
# COMPACT_ATOMS: atom_id res chain seq x y z
N ARG A 1 -12.33 -4.53 0.13
CA ARG A 1 -11.63 -4.18 1.39
C ARG A 1 -10.64 -5.29 1.67
N VAL A 2 -9.37 -4.97 1.89
CA VAL A 2 -8.30 -5.95 2.10
C VAL A 2 -7.76 -5.77 3.53
N LYS A 3 -7.54 -6.87 4.26
CA LYS A 3 -7.07 -6.87 5.67
C LYS A 3 -6.03 -7.97 5.98
N ASP A 4 -5.80 -8.88 5.04
CA ASP A 4 -5.09 -10.15 5.29
C ASP A 4 -3.58 -10.03 5.05
N TYR A 5 -2.90 -9.23 5.86
CA TYR A 5 -1.44 -9.03 5.75
C TYR A 5 -0.69 -9.40 7.04
N GLU A 6 -1.38 -9.50 8.17
CA GLU A 6 -0.85 -9.91 9.50
C GLU A 6 0.45 -9.21 9.95
N GLU A 7 0.72 -7.98 9.50
CA GLU A 7 1.98 -7.26 9.78
C GLU A 7 3.25 -7.98 9.25
N ASP A 8 3.05 -8.96 8.36
CA ASP A 8 4.10 -9.78 7.75
C ASP A 8 4.48 -9.23 6.37
N VAL A 9 5.78 -9.05 6.14
CA VAL A 9 6.34 -8.45 4.93
C VAL A 9 6.10 -9.31 3.69
N ASP A 10 6.22 -10.63 3.81
CA ASP A 10 6.07 -11.57 2.70
C ASP A 10 4.60 -11.73 2.33
N LYS A 11 3.70 -11.77 3.34
CA LYS A 11 2.25 -11.72 3.11
C LYS A 11 1.83 -10.41 2.48
N ALA A 12 2.36 -9.27 2.94
CA ALA A 12 2.04 -7.97 2.36
C ALA A 12 2.44 -7.87 0.87
N ALA A 13 3.62 -8.37 0.51
CA ALA A 13 4.07 -8.44 -0.88
C ALA A 13 3.17 -9.38 -1.72
N THR A 14 2.80 -10.53 -1.16
CA THR A 14 1.91 -11.49 -1.82
C THR A 14 0.54 -10.88 -2.09
N VAL A 15 -0.08 -10.22 -1.10
CA VAL A 15 -1.38 -9.57 -1.25
C VAL A 15 -1.31 -8.40 -2.22
N ARG A 16 -0.22 -7.63 -2.21
CA ARG A 16 0.00 -6.57 -3.19
C ARG A 16 -0.06 -7.11 -4.61
N ASP A 17 0.69 -8.16 -4.90
CA ASP A 17 0.84 -8.68 -6.27
C ASP A 17 -0.35 -9.53 -6.73
N SER A 18 -1.00 -10.25 -5.82
CA SER A 18 -2.12 -11.15 -6.17
C SER A 18 -3.51 -10.51 -6.09
N VAL A 19 -3.68 -9.44 -5.29
CA VAL A 19 -4.99 -8.83 -5.04
C VAL A 19 -5.00 -7.34 -5.37
N VAL A 20 -4.08 -6.56 -4.79
CA VAL A 20 -4.14 -5.09 -4.85
C VAL A 20 -3.87 -4.59 -6.27
N ILE A 21 -2.72 -4.93 -6.85
CA ILE A 21 -2.33 -4.49 -8.20
C ILE A 21 -3.36 -4.96 -9.25
N PRO A 22 -3.76 -6.25 -9.30
CA PRO A 22 -4.76 -6.69 -10.29
C PRO A 22 -6.14 -6.00 -10.12
N ALA A 23 -6.54 -5.67 -8.90
CA ALA A 23 -7.81 -4.95 -8.68
C ALA A 23 -7.73 -3.49 -9.14
N LEU A 24 -6.59 -2.86 -8.86
CA LEU A 24 -6.28 -1.50 -9.28
C LEU A 24 -6.18 -1.38 -10.81
N GLU A 25 -5.50 -2.31 -11.49
CA GLU A 25 -5.41 -2.37 -12.96
C GLU A 25 -6.78 -2.58 -13.64
N ALA A 26 -7.69 -3.28 -12.97
CA ALA A 26 -9.06 -3.47 -13.42
C ALA A 26 -9.98 -2.26 -13.11
N GLY A 27 -9.43 -1.14 -12.66
CA GLY A 27 -10.18 0.08 -12.34
C GLY A 27 -11.11 -0.04 -11.13
N ARG A 28 -10.87 -1.01 -10.23
CA ARG A 28 -11.71 -1.21 -9.04
C ARG A 28 -11.19 -0.39 -7.86
N LEU A 29 -12.13 0.10 -7.04
CA LEU A 29 -11.81 0.70 -5.74
C LEU A 29 -11.18 -0.35 -4.82
N VAL A 30 -9.95 -0.08 -4.38
CA VAL A 30 -9.26 -0.87 -3.35
C VAL A 30 -9.23 -0.06 -2.06
N VAL A 31 -9.73 -0.67 -0.99
CA VAL A 31 -9.64 -0.14 0.38
C VAL A 31 -8.68 -1.01 1.17
N LEU A 32 -7.51 -0.48 1.53
CA LEU A 32 -6.57 -1.11 2.44
C LEU A 32 -6.96 -0.74 3.87
N ASP A 33 -7.32 -1.74 4.66
CA ASP A 33 -7.78 -1.57 6.03
C ASP A 33 -6.69 -1.93 7.04
N PHE A 34 -6.23 -0.92 7.78
CA PHE A 34 -5.19 -0.99 8.80
C PHE A 34 -5.78 -1.12 10.22
N SER A 35 -7.10 -1.22 10.36
CA SER A 35 -7.74 -1.33 11.68
C SER A 35 -7.26 -2.57 12.46
N GLY A 36 -6.75 -2.34 13.66
CA GLY A 36 -6.30 -3.40 14.56
C GLY A 36 -4.89 -3.92 14.30
N LEU A 37 -4.13 -3.28 13.40
CA LEU A 37 -2.68 -3.45 13.36
C LEU A 37 -2.06 -2.80 14.60
N ARG A 38 -1.04 -3.43 15.17
CA ARG A 38 -0.33 -2.97 16.37
C ARG A 38 0.75 -1.94 16.01
N ALA A 39 1.43 -2.14 14.88
CA ALA A 39 2.38 -1.19 14.31
C ALA A 39 2.67 -1.54 12.83
N ALA A 40 2.22 -0.69 11.91
CA ALA A 40 2.60 -0.83 10.51
C ALA A 40 4.02 -0.27 10.29
N THR A 41 5.02 -1.15 10.38
CA THR A 41 6.42 -0.77 10.19
C THR A 41 6.69 -0.26 8.77
N GLN A 42 7.77 0.51 8.60
CA GLN A 42 8.17 1.03 7.28
C GLN A 42 8.41 -0.10 6.26
N SER A 43 9.02 -1.22 6.67
CA SER A 43 9.27 -2.38 5.79
C SER A 43 7.97 -3.04 5.33
N PHE A 44 7.00 -3.20 6.24
CA PHE A 44 5.67 -3.69 5.93
C PHE A 44 4.94 -2.79 4.92
N ILE A 45 4.88 -1.48 5.19
CA ILE A 45 4.27 -0.50 4.28
C ILE A 45 4.98 -0.49 2.92
N HIS A 46 6.31 -0.56 2.91
CA HIS A 46 7.09 -0.61 1.67
C HIS A 46 6.74 -1.86 0.85
N ALA A 47 6.68 -3.03 1.48
CA ALA A 47 6.28 -4.27 0.80
C ALA A 47 4.86 -4.19 0.24
N LEU A 48 3.92 -3.58 0.97
CA LEU A 48 2.53 -3.45 0.53
C LEU A 48 2.32 -2.40 -0.57
N MET A 49 2.95 -1.24 -0.48
CA MET A 49 2.50 -0.03 -1.21
C MET A 49 3.54 0.59 -2.14
N TYR A 50 4.85 0.29 -2.00
CA TYR A 50 5.88 0.96 -2.80
C TYR A 50 5.65 0.83 -4.31
N ARG A 51 5.41 -0.39 -4.81
CA ARG A 51 5.12 -0.63 -6.23
C ARG A 51 3.79 -0.01 -6.65
N VAL A 52 2.79 -0.03 -5.77
CA VAL A 52 1.48 0.61 -6.03
C VAL A 52 1.66 2.10 -6.31
N PHE A 53 2.49 2.81 -5.54
CA PHE A 53 2.76 4.23 -5.77
C PHE A 53 3.67 4.48 -6.97
N ARG A 54 4.68 3.64 -7.19
CA ARG A 54 5.67 3.82 -8.26
C ARG A 54 5.08 3.55 -9.65
N ASP A 55 4.44 2.39 -9.79
CA ASP A 55 3.83 1.90 -11.02
C ASP A 55 2.42 2.54 -11.20
N GLY A 56 1.92 3.12 -10.10
CA GLY A 56 0.69 3.89 -9.91
C GLY A 56 0.43 5.08 -10.84
N ARG A 57 1.44 5.55 -11.57
CA ARG A 57 1.36 6.86 -12.24
C ARG A 57 0.66 6.83 -13.60
N ASN A 58 0.38 5.64 -14.14
CA ASN A 58 -0.19 5.46 -15.48
C ASN A 58 -1.64 4.96 -15.50
N VAL A 59 -2.29 4.80 -14.34
CA VAL A 59 -3.68 4.32 -14.25
C VAL A 59 -4.44 5.20 -13.25
N GLU A 60 -5.70 5.50 -13.54
CA GLU A 60 -6.59 6.17 -12.57
C GLU A 60 -6.91 5.19 -11.43
N PHE A 61 -6.06 5.17 -10.41
CA PHE A 61 -6.25 4.29 -9.25
C PHE A 61 -7.16 4.93 -8.22
N VAL A 62 -8.22 4.21 -7.84
CA VAL A 62 -9.03 4.54 -6.67
C VAL A 62 -8.54 3.71 -5.49
N LEU A 63 -7.50 4.19 -4.80
CA LEU A 63 -6.97 3.60 -3.58
C LEU A 63 -7.44 4.41 -2.36
N SER A 64 -8.02 3.75 -1.37
CA SER A 64 -8.40 4.35 -0.10
C SER A 64 -7.75 3.60 1.06
N ILE A 65 -7.41 4.36 2.11
CA ILE A 65 -6.77 3.85 3.32
C ILE A 65 -7.74 4.05 4.48
N ALA A 66 -8.03 2.98 5.22
CA ALA A 66 -8.94 3.01 6.35
C ALA A 66 -8.23 2.51 7.63
N GLY A 67 -8.58 3.10 8.78
CA GLY A 67 -8.15 2.57 10.08
C GLY A 67 -6.65 2.68 10.39
N ALA A 68 -5.90 3.51 9.68
CA ALA A 68 -4.48 3.75 9.93
C ALA A 68 -4.30 4.73 11.10
N ASP A 69 -3.56 4.33 12.14
CA ASP A 69 -3.15 5.22 13.22
C ASP A 69 -2.08 6.23 12.75
N GLU A 70 -1.69 7.16 13.64
CA GLU A 70 -0.76 8.24 13.30
C GLU A 70 0.60 7.70 12.82
N ALA A 71 1.13 6.68 13.49
CA ALA A 71 2.40 6.05 13.12
C ALA A 71 2.33 5.38 11.74
N SER A 72 1.25 4.64 11.46
CA SER A 72 1.04 4.00 10.15
C SER A 72 0.86 5.04 9.05
N GLN A 73 0.15 6.14 9.31
CA GLN A 73 -0.01 7.23 8.36
C GLN A 73 1.33 7.88 8.00
N GLU A 74 2.20 8.11 8.99
CA GLU A 74 3.53 8.67 8.75
C GLU A 74 4.40 7.74 7.92
N ALA A 75 4.41 6.44 8.24
CA ALA A 75 5.12 5.43 7.45
C ALA A 75 4.62 5.38 5.99
N ILE A 76 3.30 5.46 5.78
CA ILE A 76 2.69 5.52 4.44
C ILE A 76 3.13 6.77 3.68
N ARG A 77 3.09 7.95 4.31
CA ARG A 77 3.53 9.21 3.68
C ARG A 77 5.01 9.15 3.29
N ALA A 78 5.87 8.64 4.18
CA ALA A 78 7.29 8.49 3.91
C ALA A 78 7.56 7.56 2.70
N VAL A 79 6.87 6.43 2.62
CA VAL A 79 7.00 5.48 1.48
C VAL A 79 6.46 6.08 0.19
N ALA A 80 5.34 6.81 0.24
CA ALA A 80 4.78 7.49 -0.93
C ALA A 80 5.74 8.55 -1.48
N ALA A 81 6.33 9.38 -0.62
CA ALA A 81 7.32 10.39 -1.02
C ALA A 81 8.55 9.75 -1.70
N TYR A 82 9.07 8.66 -1.14
CA TYR A 82 10.19 7.92 -1.73
C TYR A 82 9.87 7.34 -3.12
N ALA A 83 8.65 6.81 -3.31
CA ALA A 83 8.22 6.26 -4.59
C ALA A 83 8.12 7.33 -5.70
N GLN A 84 7.74 8.56 -5.34
CA GLN A 84 7.67 9.69 -6.29
C GLN A 84 9.06 10.15 -6.74
N VAL A 85 10.01 10.30 -5.82
CA VAL A 85 11.38 10.76 -6.12
C VAL A 85 12.13 9.81 -7.06
N LYS A 86 11.95 8.49 -6.90
CA LYS A 86 12.60 7.50 -7.77
C LYS A 86 11.97 7.36 -9.15
N GLY A 87 10.81 7.98 -9.36
CA GLY A 87 10.06 7.87 -10.58
C GLY A 87 10.45 8.88 -11.68
N GLU A 88 11.34 9.82 -11.38
CA GLU A 88 11.76 10.92 -12.27
C GLU A 88 13.18 10.73 -12.83
N GLN A 89 13.74 9.52 -12.76
CA GLN A 89 15.04 9.15 -13.35
C GLN A 89 14.89 8.12 -14.47
#